data_AF-A0A0F9WZ32-F1
#
_entry.id   AF-A0A0F9WZ32-F1
#
_cell.length_a   1.000
_cell.length_b   1.000
_cell.length_c   1.000
_cell.angle_alpha   90.00
_cell.angle_beta   90.00
_cell.angle_gamma   90.00
#
_symmetry.space_group_name_H-M   'P 1'
#
loop_
_entity.id
_entity.type
_entity.pdbx_description
1 polymer ?
#
loop_
_entity_poly.entity_id
_entity_poly.type
_entity_poly.pdbx_seq_one_letter_code
_entity_poly.pdbx_strand_id
1 'polypeptide(L)'
;MTGGGNDSHITSLLYGGGPALTNSGGIPWSAAYVDTIGEPTADLRSNIAAEARAKIIYERLINITDDPGIKDALKFLMTREIAHQKSFEKALHAIQPNFPQGKLPGDPQFANVYYNLSQGEGDLRGPWNQGPEWDFVENPEPAVDGGDGMPSVELSSAQEKVVQKMAMRTQSDPSADPTTGADLGSGGATKKG
;
A
#
# COMPACT_ATOMS: atom_id res chain seq x y z
N MET A 1 -9.84 -38.42 9.21
CA MET A 1 -9.48 -37.02 8.92
C MET A 1 -8.88 -36.46 10.18
N THR A 2 -7.63 -36.01 10.14
CA THR A 2 -6.93 -35.53 11.33
C THR A 2 -7.33 -34.07 11.57
N GLY A 3 -7.67 -33.72 12.81
CA GLY A 3 -8.27 -32.41 13.14
C GLY A 3 -7.35 -31.19 12.95
N GLY A 4 -6.19 -31.34 12.33
CA GLY A 4 -5.18 -30.30 12.12
C GLY A 4 -5.22 -29.60 10.76
N GLY A 5 -6.16 -29.93 9.87
CA GLY A 5 -6.48 -29.11 8.69
C GLY A 5 -5.56 -29.24 7.46
N ASN A 6 -4.55 -30.12 7.45
CA ASN A 6 -3.68 -30.34 6.28
C ASN A 6 -3.68 -31.78 5.74
N ASP A 7 -4.78 -32.53 5.93
CA ASP A 7 -4.88 -33.98 5.66
C ASP A 7 -4.22 -34.44 4.35
N SER A 8 -4.29 -33.69 3.25
CA SER A 8 -3.64 -34.00 1.97
C SER A 8 -2.11 -34.19 2.04
N HIS A 9 -1.42 -33.54 2.99
CA HIS A 9 0.01 -33.70 3.24
C HIS A 9 0.29 -34.88 4.18
N ILE A 10 -0.46 -35.00 5.29
CA ILE A 10 -0.31 -36.10 6.27
C ILE A 10 -0.61 -37.46 5.62
N THR A 11 -1.69 -37.54 4.84
CA THR A 11 -2.18 -38.78 4.22
C THR A 11 -1.56 -39.06 2.85
N SER A 12 -0.77 -38.12 2.33
CA SER A 12 -0.16 -38.16 0.98
C SER A 12 -1.14 -38.36 -0.20
N LEU A 13 -2.47 -38.24 0.02
CA LEU A 13 -3.50 -38.57 -0.96
C LEU A 13 -3.43 -37.75 -2.25
N LEU A 14 -3.11 -36.46 -2.17
CA LEU A 14 -3.11 -35.54 -3.32
C LEU A 14 -1.71 -35.22 -3.85
N TYR A 15 -0.72 -35.12 -2.95
CA TYR A 15 0.63 -34.63 -3.28
C TYR A 15 1.72 -35.71 -3.21
N GLY A 16 1.37 -36.96 -2.86
CA GLY A 16 2.32 -38.09 -2.90
C GLY A 16 3.54 -37.94 -1.98
N GLY A 17 3.44 -37.17 -0.90
CA GLY A 17 4.56 -36.84 -0.01
C GLY A 17 5.49 -35.72 -0.50
N GLY A 18 5.21 -35.11 -1.67
CA GLY A 18 5.92 -33.94 -2.17
C GLY A 18 5.40 -32.60 -1.61
N PRO A 19 6.17 -31.50 -1.76
CA PRO A 19 5.71 -30.16 -1.39
C PRO A 19 4.61 -29.67 -2.34
N ALA A 20 3.54 -29.11 -1.78
CA ALA A 20 2.46 -28.51 -2.55
C ALA A 20 2.66 -26.99 -2.75
N LEU A 21 2.13 -26.46 -3.86
CA LEU A 21 1.98 -25.02 -4.07
C LEU A 21 0.74 -24.48 -3.33
N THR A 22 0.71 -24.65 -2.00
CA THR A 22 -0.36 -24.19 -1.10
C THR A 22 0.23 -23.46 0.10
N ASN A 23 -0.53 -22.52 0.69
CA ASN A 23 -0.19 -21.97 1.99
C ASN A 23 -0.46 -22.98 3.14
N SER A 24 -0.11 -22.62 4.38
CA SER A 24 -0.29 -23.47 5.56
C SER A 24 -1.76 -23.80 5.91
N GLY A 25 -2.72 -23.07 5.35
CA GLY A 25 -4.16 -23.37 5.43
C GLY A 25 -4.69 -24.22 4.26
N GLY A 26 -3.82 -24.73 3.39
CA GLY A 26 -4.19 -25.56 2.23
C GLY A 26 -4.74 -24.80 1.03
N ILE A 27 -4.72 -23.45 1.04
CA ILE A 27 -5.18 -22.65 -0.10
C ILE A 27 -4.10 -22.66 -1.20
N PRO A 28 -4.42 -23.00 -2.45
CA PRO A 28 -3.48 -22.95 -3.56
C PRO A 28 -2.88 -21.55 -3.77
N TRP A 29 -1.61 -21.51 -4.15
CA TRP A 29 -1.01 -20.31 -4.71
C TRP A 29 -1.75 -19.91 -5.99
N SER A 30 -1.93 -18.60 -6.20
CA SER A 30 -2.52 -18.07 -7.42
C SER A 30 -1.87 -16.75 -7.83
N ALA A 31 -2.07 -16.35 -9.08
CA ALA A 31 -1.58 -15.07 -9.60
C ALA A 31 -2.17 -13.84 -8.87
N ALA A 32 -3.23 -13.99 -8.07
CA ALA A 32 -3.78 -12.90 -7.25
C ALA A 32 -2.84 -12.44 -6.11
N TYR A 33 -1.72 -13.14 -5.89
CA TYR A 33 -0.64 -12.70 -4.99
C TYR A 33 0.46 -11.88 -5.70
N VAL A 34 0.36 -11.67 -7.01
CA VAL A 34 1.27 -10.81 -7.77
C VAL A 34 0.65 -9.43 -7.87
N ASP A 35 1.34 -8.43 -7.33
CA ASP A 35 0.96 -7.03 -7.41
C ASP A 35 1.88 -6.31 -8.40
N THR A 36 1.30 -5.75 -9.46
CA THR A 36 1.98 -4.90 -10.43
C THR A 36 0.95 -4.05 -11.16
N ILE A 37 1.17 -2.74 -11.17
CA ILE A 37 0.31 -1.77 -11.87
C ILE A 37 1.03 -1.11 -13.05
N GLY A 38 2.27 -1.52 -13.34
CA GLY A 38 3.09 -0.94 -14.40
C GLY A 38 3.65 0.45 -14.07
N GLU A 39 3.52 0.89 -12.81
CA GLU A 39 4.11 2.12 -12.30
C GLU A 39 5.27 1.73 -11.36
N PRO A 40 6.54 1.94 -11.77
CA PRO A 40 7.69 1.44 -11.03
C PRO A 40 7.77 1.89 -9.57
N THR A 41 7.30 3.08 -9.22
CA THR A 41 7.44 3.58 -7.85
C THR A 41 6.41 3.00 -6.87
N ALA A 42 5.23 2.60 -7.36
CA ALA A 42 4.25 1.80 -6.64
C ALA A 42 4.71 0.32 -6.55
N ASP A 43 5.08 -0.28 -7.69
CA ASP A 43 5.55 -1.67 -7.74
C ASP A 43 6.75 -1.91 -6.81
N LEU A 44 7.69 -0.94 -6.71
CA LEU A 44 8.81 -1.00 -5.76
C LEU A 44 8.37 -0.91 -4.29
N ARG A 45 7.32 -0.15 -3.95
CA ARG A 45 6.76 -0.11 -2.58
C ARG A 45 6.09 -1.44 -2.23
N SER A 46 5.36 -2.05 -3.16
CA SER A 46 4.78 -3.39 -2.99
C SER A 46 5.86 -4.46 -2.78
N ASN A 47 6.98 -4.39 -3.52
CA ASN A 47 8.16 -5.24 -3.31
C ASN A 47 8.77 -5.05 -1.91
N ILE A 48 9.05 -3.82 -1.47
CA ILE A 48 9.60 -3.53 -0.12
C ILE A 48 8.69 -4.10 0.98
N ALA A 49 7.37 -3.95 0.83
CA ALA A 49 6.39 -4.49 1.77
C ALA A 49 6.33 -6.03 1.73
N ALA A 50 6.52 -6.66 0.58
CA ALA A 50 6.59 -8.12 0.45
C ALA A 50 7.82 -8.69 1.18
N GLU A 51 9.01 -8.11 0.98
CA GLU A 51 10.26 -8.51 1.65
C GLU A 51 10.17 -8.33 3.18
N ALA A 52 9.54 -7.24 3.65
CA ALA A 52 9.29 -7.01 5.07
C ALA A 52 8.40 -8.11 5.69
N ARG A 53 7.35 -8.54 4.97
CA ARG A 53 6.46 -9.64 5.39
C ARG A 53 7.17 -11.00 5.36
N ALA A 54 7.98 -11.28 4.34
CA ALA A 54 8.77 -12.50 4.25
C ALA A 54 9.74 -12.62 5.44
N LYS A 55 10.51 -11.56 5.73
CA LYS A 55 11.45 -11.51 6.86
C LYS A 55 10.80 -11.86 8.20
N ILE A 56 9.66 -11.24 8.55
CA ILE A 56 9.00 -11.50 9.84
C ILE A 56 8.36 -12.89 9.91
N ILE A 57 7.95 -13.48 8.76
CA ILE A 57 7.48 -14.86 8.70
C ILE A 57 8.64 -15.82 8.98
N TYR A 58 9.83 -15.63 8.40
CA TYR A 58 11.00 -16.47 8.70
C TYR A 58 11.41 -16.38 10.18
N GLU A 59 11.36 -15.19 10.77
CA GLU A 59 11.66 -14.98 12.20
C GLU A 59 10.66 -15.74 13.10
N ARG A 60 9.37 -15.76 12.74
CA ARG A 60 8.35 -16.59 13.41
C ARG A 60 8.60 -18.09 13.20
N LEU A 61 8.97 -18.52 12.00
CA LEU A 61 9.27 -19.92 11.67
C LEU A 61 10.49 -20.45 12.44
N ILE A 62 11.54 -19.64 12.61
CA ILE A 62 12.73 -19.99 13.41
C ILE A 62 12.36 -20.28 14.87
N ASN A 63 11.36 -19.58 15.42
CA ASN A 63 10.92 -19.70 16.80
C ASN A 63 9.97 -20.89 17.08
N ILE A 64 9.51 -21.62 16.05
CA ILE A 64 8.57 -22.76 16.19
C ILE A 64 9.16 -24.10 15.72
N THR A 65 10.46 -24.16 15.46
CA THR A 65 11.19 -25.38 15.09
C THR A 65 12.43 -25.51 15.94
N ASP A 66 12.98 -26.73 16.05
CA ASP A 66 14.29 -26.99 16.65
C ASP A 66 15.29 -27.66 15.71
N ASP A 67 14.89 -27.95 14.47
CA ASP A 67 15.80 -28.50 13.46
C ASP A 67 16.90 -27.47 13.09
N PRO A 68 18.19 -27.81 13.23
CA PRO A 68 19.28 -26.88 12.97
C PRO A 68 19.42 -26.53 11.49
N GLY A 69 19.15 -27.49 10.58
CA GLY A 69 19.20 -27.26 9.13
C GLY A 69 18.11 -26.31 8.66
N ILE A 70 16.89 -26.46 9.19
CA ILE A 70 15.79 -25.52 8.94
C ILE A 70 16.13 -24.13 9.50
N LYS A 71 16.66 -24.04 10.73
CA LYS A 71 17.08 -22.75 11.32
C LYS A 71 18.14 -22.05 10.47
N ASP A 72 19.13 -22.77 9.96
CA ASP A 72 20.19 -22.17 9.14
C ASP A 72 19.71 -21.76 7.75
N ALA A 73 18.83 -22.54 7.11
CA ALA A 73 18.16 -22.15 5.87
C ALA A 73 17.30 -20.88 6.05
N LEU A 74 16.50 -20.81 7.11
CA LEU A 74 15.67 -19.64 7.40
C LEU A 74 16.49 -18.40 7.75
N LYS A 75 17.60 -18.53 8.49
CA LYS A 75 18.53 -17.41 8.75
C LYS A 75 19.15 -16.88 7.46
N PHE A 76 19.52 -17.77 6.52
CA PHE A 76 20.03 -17.36 5.21
C PHE A 76 18.97 -16.57 4.43
N LEU A 77 17.75 -17.09 4.31
CA LEU A 77 16.64 -16.40 3.64
C LEU A 77 16.32 -15.05 4.30
N MET A 78 16.19 -15.01 5.63
CA MET A 78 16.01 -13.76 6.37
C MET A 78 17.13 -12.73 6.12
N THR A 79 18.37 -13.18 5.92
CA THR A 79 19.51 -12.32 5.57
C THR A 79 19.44 -11.83 4.12
N ARG A 80 18.85 -12.63 3.21
CA ARG A 80 18.59 -12.25 1.82
C ARG A 80 17.54 -11.14 1.73
N GLU A 81 16.49 -11.16 2.56
CA GLU A 81 15.46 -10.11 2.47
C GLU A 81 16.00 -8.73 2.88
N ILE A 82 17.00 -8.68 3.78
CA ILE A 82 17.76 -7.45 4.09
C ILE A 82 18.50 -6.92 2.84
N ALA A 83 19.00 -7.80 1.98
CA ALA A 83 19.63 -7.41 0.73
C ALA A 83 18.60 -6.97 -0.32
N HIS A 84 17.43 -7.61 -0.37
CA HIS A 84 16.33 -7.24 -1.27
C HIS A 84 15.73 -5.88 -0.89
N GLN A 85 15.41 -5.64 0.39
CA GLN A 85 14.98 -4.33 0.90
C GLN A 85 15.97 -3.23 0.50
N LYS A 86 17.26 -3.39 0.81
CA LYS A 86 18.32 -2.44 0.40
C LYS A 86 18.40 -2.21 -1.11
N SER A 87 18.03 -3.20 -1.92
CA SER A 87 18.03 -3.10 -3.38
C SER A 87 16.81 -2.32 -3.87
N PHE A 88 15.62 -2.65 -3.40
CA PHE A 88 14.37 -2.00 -3.81
C PHE A 88 14.23 -0.58 -3.27
N GLU A 89 14.64 -0.32 -2.02
CA GLU A 89 14.73 1.03 -1.47
C GLU A 89 15.67 1.91 -2.29
N LYS A 90 16.87 1.41 -2.63
CA LYS A 90 17.80 2.15 -3.49
C LYS A 90 17.25 2.40 -4.88
N ALA A 91 16.55 1.44 -5.48
CA ALA A 91 15.90 1.63 -6.78
C ALA A 91 14.80 2.72 -6.68
N LEU A 92 13.98 2.68 -5.63
CA LEU A 92 12.92 3.65 -5.39
C LEU A 92 13.48 5.06 -5.15
N HIS A 93 14.51 5.20 -4.31
CA HIS A 93 15.14 6.50 -4.02
C HIS A 93 16.01 7.04 -5.17
N ALA A 94 16.41 6.20 -6.14
CA ALA A 94 17.13 6.61 -7.34
C ALA A 94 16.22 7.16 -8.44
N ILE A 95 14.95 6.75 -8.49
CA ILE A 95 13.93 7.46 -9.28
C ILE A 95 13.73 8.80 -8.58
N GLN A 96 13.76 9.92 -9.30
CA GLN A 96 13.35 11.22 -8.76
C GLN A 96 12.61 12.05 -9.81
N PRO A 97 11.42 12.57 -9.49
CA PRO A 97 10.67 12.34 -8.25
C PRO A 97 10.07 10.91 -8.13
N ASN A 98 9.98 10.33 -6.91
CA ASN A 98 9.59 8.90 -6.70
C ASN A 98 8.24 8.61 -6.04
N PHE A 99 7.53 9.65 -5.66
CA PHE A 99 6.15 9.51 -5.26
C PHE A 99 5.34 9.36 -6.60
N PRO A 100 4.31 8.49 -6.80
CA PRO A 100 3.62 8.40 -8.12
C PRO A 100 2.91 9.71 -8.60
N GLN A 101 3.39 10.37 -9.67
CA GLN A 101 2.66 11.52 -10.26
C GLN A 101 1.43 11.06 -11.07
N GLY A 102 0.25 11.22 -10.49
CA GLY A 102 -1.00 11.27 -11.26
C GLY A 102 -1.04 12.47 -12.22
N LYS A 103 -2.02 12.48 -13.14
CA LYS A 103 -2.22 13.61 -14.09
C LYS A 103 -2.94 14.81 -13.49
N LEU A 104 -3.52 14.65 -12.30
CA LEU A 104 -4.28 15.67 -11.59
C LEU A 104 -3.57 15.98 -10.27
N PRO A 105 -3.50 17.26 -9.85
CA PRO A 105 -3.08 17.59 -8.50
C PRO A 105 -4.13 17.12 -7.48
N GLY A 106 -3.69 16.87 -6.25
CA GLY A 106 -4.62 16.73 -5.11
C GLY A 106 -5.32 18.05 -4.81
N ASP A 107 -6.48 17.98 -4.16
CA ASP A 107 -7.24 19.16 -3.75
C ASP A 107 -6.57 19.84 -2.54
N PRO A 108 -6.12 21.11 -2.65
CA PRO A 108 -5.50 21.82 -1.53
C PRO A 108 -6.39 21.98 -0.29
N GLN A 109 -7.72 21.86 -0.44
CA GLN A 109 -8.66 21.94 0.69
C GLN A 109 -8.59 20.71 1.61
N PHE A 110 -8.09 19.58 1.12
CA PHE A 110 -8.12 18.29 1.81
C PHE A 110 -6.73 17.64 1.96
N ALA A 111 -5.76 17.99 1.11
CA ALA A 111 -4.43 17.37 1.08
C ALA A 111 -3.66 17.39 2.41
N ASN A 112 -3.93 18.37 3.27
CA ASN A 112 -3.26 18.58 4.56
C ASN A 112 -4.20 18.38 5.77
N VAL A 113 -5.42 17.89 5.56
CA VAL A 113 -6.43 17.78 6.62
C VAL A 113 -6.51 16.36 7.16
N TYR A 114 -6.31 16.21 8.47
CA TYR A 114 -6.47 14.92 9.15
C TYR A 114 -7.79 14.89 9.93
N TYR A 115 -8.68 13.98 9.53
CA TYR A 115 -9.97 13.75 10.20
C TYR A 115 -9.84 12.68 11.27
N ASN A 116 -10.24 12.99 12.50
CA ASN A 116 -10.46 11.95 13.50
C ASN A 116 -11.79 11.24 13.21
N LEU A 117 -11.70 10.07 12.56
CA LEU A 117 -12.82 9.17 12.30
C LEU A 117 -12.87 7.99 13.28
N SER A 118 -11.94 7.96 14.25
CA SER A 118 -11.94 7.01 15.36
C SER A 118 -13.01 7.39 16.38
N GLN A 119 -13.44 6.44 17.20
CA GLN A 119 -14.43 6.65 18.27
C GLN A 119 -14.04 5.81 19.49
N GLY A 120 -13.44 6.44 20.50
CA GLY A 120 -13.04 5.81 21.76
C GLY A 120 -11.78 6.40 22.35
N GLU A 121 -11.29 5.82 23.46
CA GLU A 121 -9.97 6.15 23.99
C GLU A 121 -8.88 5.47 23.15
N GLY A 122 -7.84 6.22 22.75
CA GLY A 122 -6.66 5.65 22.10
C GLY A 122 -6.04 6.46 20.97
N ASP A 123 -6.64 7.57 20.55
CA ASP A 123 -6.15 8.34 19.40
C ASP A 123 -4.80 9.00 19.66
N LEU A 124 -3.78 8.54 18.95
CA LEU A 124 -2.40 9.01 19.08
C LEU A 124 -2.14 10.20 18.17
N ARG A 125 -1.58 11.27 18.77
CA ARG A 125 -1.10 12.45 18.06
C ARG A 125 0.41 12.35 17.79
N GLY A 126 0.83 12.67 16.58
CA GLY A 126 2.24 12.59 16.15
C GLY A 126 2.46 13.18 14.75
N PRO A 127 3.67 13.10 14.19
CA PRO A 127 4.02 13.78 12.92
C PRO A 127 3.17 13.43 11.69
N TRP A 128 2.37 12.36 11.77
CA TRP A 128 1.43 11.91 10.74
C TRP A 128 0.03 12.55 10.85
N ASN A 129 -0.27 13.32 11.89
CA ASN A 129 -1.55 14.00 12.12
C ASN A 129 -1.46 15.25 13.01
N GLN A 130 -0.25 15.77 13.22
CA GLN A 130 0.05 16.90 14.10
C GLN A 130 1.32 17.59 13.62
N GLY A 131 1.25 18.91 13.43
CA GLY A 131 2.38 19.73 13.00
C GLY A 131 1.90 20.98 12.26
N PRO A 132 2.81 21.85 11.78
CA PRO A 132 2.46 23.00 10.96
C PRO A 132 1.97 22.64 9.55
N GLU A 133 2.10 21.36 9.16
CA GLU A 133 1.66 20.80 7.87
C GLU A 133 0.29 20.11 7.96
N TRP A 134 -0.34 20.03 9.15
CA TRP A 134 -1.58 19.28 9.38
C TRP A 134 -2.67 20.13 10.03
N ASP A 135 -3.78 20.31 9.33
CA ASP A 135 -5.04 20.80 9.89
C ASP A 135 -5.81 19.62 10.49
N PHE A 136 -5.98 19.57 11.81
CA PHE A 136 -6.61 18.43 12.48
C PHE A 136 -8.06 18.71 12.88
N VAL A 137 -8.96 17.82 12.47
CA VAL A 137 -10.41 17.91 12.74
C VAL A 137 -10.81 16.80 13.70
N GLU A 138 -11.02 17.16 14.97
CA GLU A 138 -11.36 16.22 16.06
C GLU A 138 -12.78 15.64 15.95
N ASN A 139 -13.74 16.42 15.45
CA ASN A 139 -15.13 16.01 15.29
C ASN A 139 -15.59 16.43 13.89
N PRO A 140 -15.31 15.63 12.85
CA PRO A 140 -15.72 15.95 11.49
C PRO A 140 -17.25 15.88 11.34
N GLU A 141 -17.81 16.89 10.68
CA GLU A 141 -19.18 16.83 10.17
C GLU A 141 -19.30 15.75 9.08
N PRO A 142 -20.50 15.20 8.80
CA PRO A 142 -20.70 14.12 7.82
C PRO A 142 -20.24 14.45 6.38
N ALA A 143 -20.13 15.73 6.03
CA ALA A 143 -19.54 16.24 4.81
C ALA A 143 -18.66 17.46 5.14
N VAL A 144 -17.45 17.52 4.57
CA VAL A 144 -16.40 18.45 5.05
C VAL A 144 -16.41 19.82 4.38
N ASP A 145 -17.15 19.99 3.28
CA ASP A 145 -17.27 21.25 2.54
C ASP A 145 -18.47 22.12 2.98
N GLY A 146 -19.28 21.63 3.92
CA GLY A 146 -20.52 22.28 4.36
C GLY A 146 -21.66 22.23 3.34
N GLY A 147 -21.51 21.45 2.26
CA GLY A 147 -22.58 21.17 1.31
C GLY A 147 -23.54 20.08 1.82
N ASP A 148 -24.47 19.66 0.96
CA ASP A 148 -25.19 18.39 1.08
C ASP A 148 -24.31 17.18 0.69
N GLY A 149 -23.04 17.43 0.35
CA GLY A 149 -22.08 16.45 -0.18
C GLY A 149 -22.12 16.28 -1.71
N MET A 150 -22.87 17.11 -2.44
CA MET A 150 -23.08 16.94 -3.89
C MET A 150 -22.35 18.01 -4.74
N PRO A 151 -21.41 17.62 -5.64
CA PRO A 151 -20.65 18.57 -6.45
C PRO A 151 -21.48 19.18 -7.61
N SER A 152 -21.25 20.46 -7.93
CA SER A 152 -21.95 21.16 -9.03
C SER A 152 -21.09 22.22 -9.76
N VAL A 153 -21.44 22.54 -11.01
CA VAL A 153 -20.75 23.49 -11.90
C VAL A 153 -21.67 23.93 -13.05
N GLU A 154 -21.65 25.22 -13.43
CA GLU A 154 -22.40 25.74 -14.59
C GLU A 154 -21.61 25.60 -15.91
N LEU A 155 -22.25 25.08 -16.96
CA LEU A 155 -21.66 24.82 -18.27
C LEU A 155 -22.60 25.26 -19.40
N SER A 156 -22.05 25.72 -20.53
CA SER A 156 -22.84 25.82 -21.77
C SER A 156 -23.09 24.44 -22.37
N SER A 157 -24.19 24.28 -23.12
CA SER A 157 -24.63 22.98 -23.69
C SER A 157 -23.63 22.31 -24.64
N ALA A 158 -22.67 23.08 -25.17
CA ALA A 158 -21.56 22.54 -25.96
C ALA A 158 -20.42 21.99 -25.08
N GLN A 159 -20.11 22.66 -23.96
CA GLN A 159 -19.12 22.21 -22.99
C GLN A 159 -19.59 20.96 -22.24
N GLU A 160 -20.86 20.94 -21.83
CA GLU A 160 -21.48 19.81 -21.10
C GLU A 160 -21.37 18.47 -21.86
N LYS A 161 -21.59 18.48 -23.18
CA LYS A 161 -21.41 17.30 -24.06
C LYS A 161 -19.95 16.86 -24.21
N VAL A 162 -19.00 17.77 -24.08
CA VAL A 162 -17.55 17.46 -24.08
C VAL A 162 -17.14 16.88 -22.74
N VAL A 163 -17.64 17.45 -21.63
CA VAL A 163 -17.40 16.99 -20.26
C VAL A 163 -17.93 15.57 -20.06
N GLN A 164 -19.16 15.24 -20.49
CA GLN A 164 -19.70 13.87 -20.37
C GLN A 164 -18.85 12.82 -21.11
N LYS A 165 -18.35 13.15 -22.32
CA LYS A 165 -17.47 12.24 -23.08
C LYS A 165 -16.07 12.12 -22.49
N MET A 166 -15.60 13.14 -21.76
CA MET A 166 -14.37 13.07 -20.99
C MET A 166 -14.57 12.19 -19.75
N ALA A 167 -15.63 12.42 -18.98
CA ALA A 167 -15.97 11.68 -17.77
C ALA A 167 -16.05 10.16 -18.00
N MET A 168 -16.75 9.70 -19.05
CA MET A 168 -16.81 8.27 -19.42
C MET A 168 -15.45 7.63 -19.78
N ARG A 169 -14.42 8.44 -20.07
CA ARG A 169 -13.10 7.98 -20.53
C ARG A 169 -12.00 8.17 -19.49
N THR A 170 -12.22 9.04 -18.50
CA THR A 170 -11.27 9.36 -17.42
C THR A 170 -11.87 9.09 -16.04
N GLN A 171 -12.82 8.15 -15.94
CA GLN A 171 -13.40 7.73 -14.67
C GLN A 171 -12.32 7.02 -13.85
N SER A 172 -11.77 7.72 -12.86
CA SER A 172 -10.78 7.20 -11.93
C SER A 172 -11.39 6.10 -11.04
N ASP A 173 -10.58 5.11 -10.68
CA ASP A 173 -10.93 4.19 -9.60
C ASP A 173 -10.81 4.95 -8.25
N PRO A 174 -11.90 5.16 -7.49
CA PRO A 174 -11.89 6.06 -6.32
C PRO A 174 -11.13 5.51 -5.10
N SER A 175 -10.55 4.31 -5.17
CA SER A 175 -9.91 3.62 -4.05
C SER A 175 -8.38 3.80 -3.96
N ALA A 176 -7.77 4.55 -4.89
CA ALA A 176 -6.32 4.78 -4.92
C ALA A 176 -5.93 6.12 -4.28
N ASP A 177 -5.11 6.08 -3.22
CA ASP A 177 -4.50 7.26 -2.58
C ASP A 177 -2.97 7.12 -2.52
N PRO A 178 -2.22 7.69 -3.50
CA PRO A 178 -0.78 7.60 -3.55
C PRO A 178 -0.08 8.96 -3.36
N THR A 179 0.80 9.01 -2.36
CA THR A 179 1.98 9.89 -2.24
C THR A 179 2.61 10.24 -3.61
N THR A 180 2.47 11.48 -4.18
CA THR A 180 2.83 11.89 -5.59
C THR A 180 4.14 12.68 -5.85
N GLY A 181 4.82 12.45 -6.98
CA GLY A 181 6.24 12.82 -7.21
C GLY A 181 6.78 14.15 -6.69
N ALA A 182 6.10 15.25 -7.02
CA ALA A 182 6.52 16.63 -6.78
C ALA A 182 7.29 16.89 -5.47
N ASP A 183 6.86 16.27 -4.37
CA ASP A 183 7.40 16.39 -3.01
C ASP A 183 8.91 16.13 -2.89
N LEU A 184 9.50 15.37 -3.84
CA LEU A 184 10.93 15.05 -3.85
C LEU A 184 11.74 15.83 -4.91
N GLY A 185 11.09 16.64 -5.75
CA GLY A 185 11.73 17.30 -6.91
C GLY A 185 12.06 18.80 -6.73
N SER A 186 11.57 19.45 -5.68
CA SER A 186 11.53 20.92 -5.53
C SER A 186 12.85 21.56 -5.06
N GLY A 187 13.97 21.24 -5.71
CA GLY A 187 15.25 21.89 -5.46
C GLY A 187 15.25 23.39 -5.81
N GLY A 188 15.25 24.26 -4.80
CA GLY A 188 15.71 25.66 -4.91
C GLY A 188 14.65 26.78 -4.94
N ALA A 189 13.36 26.49 -4.77
CA ALA A 189 12.27 27.48 -4.94
C ALA A 189 11.73 28.12 -3.64
N THR A 190 12.48 28.09 -2.51
CA THR A 190 12.05 28.65 -1.21
C THR A 190 12.85 29.89 -0.80
N LYS A 191 12.67 30.99 -1.54
CA LYS A 191 12.91 32.34 -1.02
C LYS A 191 11.83 33.34 -1.45
N LYS A 192 11.02 33.74 -0.48
CA LYS A 192 10.46 35.09 -0.31
C LYS A 192 10.67 35.46 1.17
N GLY A 193 11.00 36.69 1.55
CA GLY A 193 10.87 37.94 0.80
C GLY A 193 9.67 38.69 1.32
#